data_AF-U3TE36-F1
#
_entry.id   AF-U3TE36-F1
#
_cell.length_a   1.000
_cell.length_b   1.000
_cell.length_c   1.000
_cell.angle_alpha   90.00
_cell.angle_beta   90.00
_cell.angle_gamma   90.00
#
_symmetry.space_group_name_H-M   'P 1'
#
loop_
_entity.id
_entity.type
_entity.pdbx_description
1 polymer ?
#
loop_
_entity_poly.entity_id
_entity_poly.type
_entity_poly.pdbx_seq_one_letter_code
_entity_poly.pdbx_strand_id
1 'polypeptide(L)'
;MDRDRLVGFGLLIGSLAVIIVYAYLVFFTGWWELVIKLTGLMAVAGFFGLLAWVGYVLATTPPPKPIEEIEKEIEEELKRLERELEGEGKEVEGKQSGEKPEKAVKSEERESGRA
;
A
#
# COMPACT_ATOMS: atom_id res chain seq x y z
N MET A 1 -3.85 -10.57 -14.62
CA MET A 1 -3.95 -10.58 -13.14
C MET A 1 -2.74 -11.32 -12.56
N ASP A 2 -1.54 -10.96 -13.01
CA ASP A 2 -0.36 -11.84 -12.85
C ASP A 2 0.83 -11.15 -12.19
N ARG A 3 0.70 -9.86 -11.87
CA ARG A 3 1.77 -9.11 -11.20
C ARG A 3 2.00 -9.63 -9.78
N ASP A 4 0.93 -9.95 -9.07
CA ASP A 4 1.02 -10.48 -7.70
C ASP A 4 1.62 -11.91 -7.70
N ARG A 5 1.32 -12.72 -8.72
CA ARG A 5 1.94 -14.04 -8.90
C ARG A 5 3.41 -13.95 -9.29
N LEU A 6 3.79 -12.97 -10.12
CA LEU A 6 5.17 -12.77 -10.53
C LEU A 6 6.04 -12.30 -9.37
N VAL A 7 5.52 -11.39 -8.54
CA VAL A 7 6.19 -10.95 -7.30
C VAL A 7 6.32 -12.13 -6.33
N GLY A 8 5.25 -12.90 -6.13
CA GLY A 8 5.29 -14.10 -5.27
C GLY A 8 6.31 -15.14 -5.74
N PHE A 9 6.35 -15.42 -7.04
CA PHE A 9 7.29 -16.39 -7.62
C PHE A 9 8.74 -15.85 -7.60
N GLY A 10 8.93 -14.56 -7.84
CA GLY A 10 10.22 -13.89 -7.70
C GLY A 10 10.75 -13.95 -6.27
N LEU A 11 9.89 -13.78 -5.28
CA LEU A 11 10.25 -13.89 -3.86
C LEU A 11 10.57 -15.34 -3.47
N LEU A 12 9.85 -16.31 -4.03
CA LEU A 12 10.09 -17.74 -3.80
C LEU A 12 11.45 -18.15 -4.39
N ILE A 13 11.70 -17.86 -5.66
CA ILE A 13 13.00 -18.17 -6.30
C ILE A 13 14.13 -17.40 -5.63
N GLY A 14 13.93 -16.12 -5.33
CA GLY A 14 14.93 -15.30 -4.65
C GLY A 14 15.30 -15.87 -3.29
N SER A 15 14.32 -16.22 -2.46
CA SER A 15 14.57 -16.83 -1.15
C SER A 15 15.24 -18.20 -1.28
N LEU A 16 14.80 -19.04 -2.22
CA LEU A 16 15.39 -20.36 -2.45
C LEU A 16 16.86 -20.25 -2.92
N ALA A 17 17.15 -19.31 -3.82
CA ALA A 17 18.51 -19.05 -4.29
C ALA A 17 19.44 -18.62 -3.14
N VAL A 18 18.97 -17.71 -2.28
CA VAL A 18 19.73 -17.27 -1.10
C VAL A 18 20.02 -18.44 -0.15
N ILE A 19 19.03 -19.33 0.09
CA ILE A 19 19.22 -20.52 0.93
C ILE A 19 20.27 -21.46 0.35
N ILE A 20 20.22 -21.73 -0.96
CA ILE A 20 21.18 -22.63 -1.63
C ILE A 20 22.59 -22.04 -1.56
N VAL A 21 22.75 -20.75 -1.86
CA VAL A 21 24.04 -20.06 -1.80
C VAL A 21 24.59 -20.06 -0.37
N TYR A 22 23.75 -19.78 0.62
CA TYR A 22 24.14 -19.81 2.03
C TYR A 22 24.59 -21.21 2.48
N ALA A 23 23.81 -22.25 2.15
CA ALA A 23 24.16 -23.63 2.46
C ALA A 23 25.49 -24.02 1.80
N TYR A 24 25.70 -23.63 0.54
CA TYR A 24 26.96 -23.88 -0.16
C TYR A 24 28.16 -23.19 0.53
N LEU A 25 28.02 -21.91 0.89
CA LEU A 25 29.06 -21.16 1.62
C LEU A 25 29.39 -21.80 2.97
N VAL A 26 28.39 -22.26 3.72
CA VAL A 26 28.58 -22.84 5.06
C VAL A 26 29.19 -24.24 4.99
N PHE A 27 28.77 -25.10 4.06
CA PHE A 27 29.17 -26.52 4.04
C PHE A 27 30.38 -26.82 3.14
N PHE A 28 30.56 -26.09 2.04
CA PHE A 28 31.60 -26.40 1.04
C PHE A 28 32.82 -25.47 1.08
N THR A 29 32.80 -24.40 1.87
CA THR A 29 33.93 -23.47 1.96
C THR A 29 34.59 -23.53 3.34
N GLY A 30 35.93 -23.43 3.38
CA GLY A 30 36.69 -23.33 4.64
C GLY A 30 36.43 -22.04 5.44
N TRP A 31 35.56 -21.16 4.92
CA TRP A 31 35.21 -19.86 5.50
C TRP A 31 33.97 -19.93 6.39
N TRP A 32 33.46 -21.14 6.66
CA TRP A 32 32.25 -21.41 7.43
C TRP A 32 32.20 -20.67 8.78
N GLU A 33 33.31 -20.59 9.52
CA GLU A 33 33.38 -19.84 10.77
C GLU A 33 33.07 -18.35 10.57
N LEU A 34 33.64 -17.76 9.52
CA LEU A 34 33.49 -16.35 9.21
C LEU A 34 32.05 -16.05 8.77
N VAL A 35 31.47 -16.95 7.96
CA VAL A 35 30.07 -16.87 7.51
C VAL A 35 29.10 -16.94 8.69
N ILE A 36 29.27 -17.91 9.60
CA ILE A 36 28.39 -18.08 10.78
C ILE A 36 28.55 -16.91 11.76
N LYS A 37 29.78 -16.43 12.00
CA LYS A 37 30.02 -15.25 12.84
C LYS A 37 29.35 -14.01 12.25
N LEU A 38 29.41 -13.84 10.93
CA LEU A 38 28.81 -12.71 10.24
C LEU A 38 27.29 -12.75 10.28
N THR A 39 26.66 -13.91 10.03
CA THR A 39 25.20 -14.02 10.11
C THR A 39 24.68 -13.91 11.54
N GLY A 40 25.42 -14.45 12.52
CA GLY A 40 25.13 -14.23 13.94
C GLY A 40 25.18 -12.75 14.31
N LEU A 41 26.21 -12.03 13.87
CA LEU A 41 26.31 -10.57 14.06
C LEU A 41 25.15 -9.85 13.36
N MET A 42 24.82 -10.21 12.12
CA MET A 42 23.74 -9.60 11.36
C MET A 42 22.37 -9.81 12.03
N ALA A 43 22.14 -10.99 12.59
CA ALA A 43 20.91 -11.29 13.33
C ALA A 43 20.80 -10.44 14.60
N VAL A 44 21.88 -10.36 15.38
CA VAL A 44 21.93 -9.52 16.59
C VAL A 44 21.80 -8.04 16.24
N ALA A 45 22.55 -7.56 15.24
CA ALA A 45 22.49 -6.18 14.76
C ALA A 45 21.12 -5.81 14.19
N GLY A 46 20.43 -6.73 13.50
CA GLY A 46 19.06 -6.52 13.04
C GLY A 46 18.09 -6.36 14.21
N PHE A 47 18.18 -7.25 15.20
CA PHE A 47 17.32 -7.18 16.39
C PHE A 47 17.58 -5.91 17.21
N PHE A 48 18.84 -5.63 17.55
CA PHE A 48 19.21 -4.42 18.29
C PHE A 48 19.02 -3.14 17.47
N GLY A 49 19.14 -3.20 16.14
CA GLY A 49 18.83 -2.09 15.25
C GLY A 49 17.34 -1.75 15.30
N LEU A 50 16.47 -2.76 15.33
CA LEU A 50 15.03 -2.56 15.50
C LEU A 50 14.71 -1.96 16.88
N LEU A 51 15.33 -2.49 17.95
CA LEU A 51 15.17 -1.95 19.31
C LEU A 51 15.70 -0.51 19.42
N ALA A 52 16.83 -0.21 18.81
CA ALA A 52 17.40 1.13 18.76
C ALA A 52 16.49 2.08 17.99
N TRP A 53 15.83 1.62 16.92
CA TRP A 53 14.85 2.43 16.21
C TRP A 53 13.61 2.73 17.06
N VAL A 54 13.05 1.71 17.74
CA VAL A 54 11.92 1.92 18.66
C VAL A 54 12.32 2.83 19.83
N GLY A 55 13.50 2.61 20.41
CA GLY A 55 14.05 3.47 21.45
C GLY A 55 14.31 4.90 20.97
N TYR A 56 14.74 5.06 19.71
CA TYR A 56 14.90 6.36 19.07
C TYR A 56 13.56 7.08 18.93
N VAL A 57 12.50 6.39 18.49
CA VAL A 57 11.15 6.97 18.43
C VAL A 57 10.67 7.36 19.83
N LEU A 58 10.79 6.49 20.84
CA LEU A 58 10.37 6.82 22.22
C LEU A 58 11.16 7.99 22.83
N ALA A 59 12.46 8.07 22.56
CA ALA A 59 13.30 9.17 23.03
C ALA A 59 13.02 10.50 22.31
N THR A 60 12.50 10.44 21.09
CA THR A 60 12.22 11.63 20.26
C THR A 60 10.73 11.97 20.16
N THR A 61 9.84 11.15 20.72
CA THR A 61 8.42 11.49 20.92
C THR A 61 8.24 12.14 22.30
N PRO A 62 8.10 13.48 22.37
CA PRO A 62 7.68 14.14 23.60
C PRO A 62 6.31 13.62 24.04
N PRO A 63 6.05 13.62 25.36
CA PRO A 63 4.92 12.93 25.98
C PRO A 63 3.60 13.24 25.28
N PRO A 64 2.75 12.22 25.10
CA PRO A 64 1.50 12.31 24.36
C PRO A 64 0.65 13.46 24.92
N LYS A 65 0.28 14.40 24.05
CA LYS A 65 -0.70 15.42 24.36
C LYS A 65 -2.06 14.77 24.64
N PRO A 66 -2.88 15.33 25.55
CA PRO A 66 -4.14 14.74 26.00
C PRO A 66 -5.08 14.43 24.83
N ILE A 67 -5.74 13.27 24.93
CA ILE A 67 -6.50 12.55 23.91
C ILE A 67 -7.65 13.38 23.29
N GLU A 68 -8.11 14.43 23.98
CA GLU A 68 -9.24 15.28 23.57
C GLU A 68 -8.98 16.16 22.33
N GLU A 69 -7.73 16.54 22.06
CA GLU A 69 -7.38 17.33 20.85
C GLU A 69 -7.30 16.44 19.61
N ILE A 70 -6.80 15.21 19.78
CA ILE A 70 -6.63 14.23 18.69
C ILE A 70 -7.99 13.69 18.23
N GLU A 71 -8.93 13.43 19.15
CA GLU A 71 -10.29 13.01 18.78
C GLU A 71 -11.04 14.10 18.01
N LYS A 72 -10.88 15.38 18.41
CA LYS A 72 -11.54 16.50 17.71
C LYS A 72 -10.94 16.78 16.34
N GLU A 73 -9.62 16.71 16.19
CA GLU A 73 -8.97 16.87 14.87
C GLU A 73 -9.36 15.74 13.91
N ILE A 74 -9.38 14.48 14.38
CA ILE A 74 -9.78 13.33 13.56
C ILE A 74 -11.26 13.39 13.18
N GLU A 75 -12.14 13.79 14.10
CA GLU A 75 -13.57 13.93 13.81
C GLU A 75 -13.84 15.08 12.82
N GLU A 76 -13.08 16.18 12.90
CA GLU A 76 -13.19 17.29 11.96
C GLU A 76 -12.65 16.93 10.57
N GLU A 77 -11.55 16.17 10.47
CA GLU A 77 -11.04 15.64 9.20
C GLU A 77 -12.01 14.64 8.57
N LEU A 78 -12.58 13.71 9.35
CA LEU A 78 -13.55 12.73 8.84
C LEU A 78 -14.80 13.41 8.29
N LYS A 79 -15.30 14.44 8.99
CA LYS A 79 -16.46 15.23 8.59
C LYS A 79 -16.21 16.11 7.38
N ARG A 80 -14.98 16.58 7.17
CA ARG A 80 -14.56 17.26 5.93
C ARG A 80 -14.54 16.29 4.76
N LEU A 81 -13.96 15.11 4.95
CA LEU A 81 -13.86 14.07 3.92
C LEU A 81 -15.25 13.56 3.49
N GLU A 82 -16.17 13.41 4.44
CA GLU A 82 -17.56 13.01 4.15
C GLU A 82 -18.33 14.10 3.37
N ARG A 83 -18.10 15.38 3.68
CA ARG A 83 -18.66 16.49 2.90
C ARG A 83 -18.07 16.60 1.49
N GLU A 84 -16.79 16.28 1.33
CA GLU A 84 -16.11 16.25 0.03
C GLU A 84 -16.66 15.09 -0.81
N LEU A 85 -16.82 13.90 -0.22
CA LEU A 85 -17.45 12.72 -0.85
C LEU A 85 -18.93 12.95 -1.19
N GLU A 86 -19.72 13.58 -0.31
CA GLU A 86 -21.11 13.95 -0.60
C GLU A 86 -21.22 15.05 -1.66
N GLY A 87 -20.27 15.99 -1.69
CA GLY A 87 -20.17 17.05 -2.69
C GLY A 87 -19.84 16.49 -4.06
N GLU A 88 -18.81 15.64 -4.15
CA GLU A 88 -18.43 14.95 -5.40
C GLU A 88 -19.51 13.97 -5.85
N GLY A 89 -20.15 13.23 -4.93
CA GLY A 89 -21.25 12.32 -5.24
C GLY A 89 -22.45 13.01 -5.91
N LYS A 90 -22.83 14.20 -5.42
CA LYS A 90 -23.90 15.02 -6.02
C LYS A 90 -23.49 15.64 -7.36
N GLU A 91 -22.21 15.97 -7.54
CA GLU A 91 -21.71 16.51 -8.82
C GLU A 91 -21.64 15.44 -9.92
N VAL A 92 -21.36 14.18 -9.56
CA VAL A 92 -21.37 13.03 -10.48
C VAL A 92 -22.82 12.65 -10.86
N GLU A 93 -23.77 12.70 -9.93
CA GLU A 93 -25.20 12.43 -10.20
C GLU A 93 -25.84 13.52 -11.08
N GLY A 94 -25.46 14.78 -10.88
CA GLY A 94 -25.92 15.92 -11.69
C GLY A 94 -25.40 15.89 -13.14
N LYS A 95 -24.19 15.37 -13.38
CA LYS A 95 -23.61 15.25 -14.72
C LYS A 95 -24.14 14.05 -15.52
N GLN A 96 -24.54 12.95 -14.88
CA GLN A 96 -25.15 11.81 -15.59
C GLN A 96 -26.61 12.03 -15.99
N SER A 97 -27.36 12.88 -15.29
CA SER A 97 -28.76 13.21 -15.65
C SER A 97 -28.86 14.21 -16.82
N GLY A 98 -27.80 14.98 -17.10
CA GLY A 98 -27.83 16.09 -18.06
C GLY A 98 -27.44 15.80 -19.52
N GLU A 99 -26.82 14.66 -19.84
CA GLU A 99 -26.24 14.44 -21.19
C GLU A 99 -26.99 13.40 -22.06
N LYS A 100 -28.22 13.03 -21.71
CA LYS A 100 -29.01 12.06 -22.50
C LYS A 100 -30.46 12.44 -22.82
N PRO A 101 -30.75 13.68 -23.27
CA PRO A 101 -31.92 13.86 -24.11
C PRO A 101 -31.67 14.86 -25.24
N GLU A 102 -30.93 14.51 -26.31
CA GLU A 102 -31.09 15.29 -27.55
C GLU A 102 -30.74 14.57 -28.84
N LYS A 103 -29.84 13.57 -28.83
CA LYS A 103 -29.43 12.91 -30.10
C LYS A 103 -30.24 11.68 -30.49
N ALA A 104 -31.01 11.07 -29.58
CA ALA A 104 -31.80 9.87 -29.91
C ALA A 104 -33.12 10.20 -30.62
N VAL A 105 -33.80 11.28 -30.23
CA VAL A 105 -35.17 11.56 -30.70
C VAL A 105 -35.24 12.02 -32.17
N LYS A 106 -34.17 12.61 -32.72
CA LYS A 106 -34.18 13.12 -34.10
C LYS A 106 -33.87 12.06 -35.18
N SER A 107 -33.44 10.87 -34.77
CA SER A 107 -33.03 9.80 -35.69
C SER A 107 -34.21 8.91 -36.10
N GLU A 108 -35.13 8.63 -35.18
CA GLU A 108 -36.29 7.75 -35.45
C GLU A 108 -37.40 8.44 -36.25
N GLU A 109 -37.57 9.76 -36.15
CA GLU A 109 -38.65 10.46 -36.87
C GLU A 109 -38.38 10.61 -38.37
N ARG A 110 -37.13 10.41 -38.83
CA ARG A 110 -36.77 10.50 -40.26
C ARG A 110 -36.93 9.20 -41.04
N GLU A 111 -37.11 8.06 -40.36
CA GLU A 111 -37.25 6.75 -41.02
C GLU A 111 -38.71 6.31 -41.15
N SER A 112 -39.61 6.78 -40.27
CA SER A 112 -41.05 6.44 -40.31
C SER A 112 -41.90 7.34 -41.25
N GLY A 113 -41.27 8.27 -41.97
CA GLY A 113 -41.94 9.21 -42.89
C GLY A 113 -41.85 8.84 -44.38
N ARG A 114 -41.33 7.66 -44.73
CA ARG A 114 -41.33 7.12 -46.11
C ARG A 114 -41.72 5.64 -46.10
N ALA A 115 -43.01 5.37 -45.95
CA ALA A 115 -43.66 4.16 -46.43
C ALA A 115 -45.08 4.53 -46.87
#